data_AF-A0A833S0M1-F1
#
_entry.id   AF-A0A833S0M1-F1
#
_cell.length_a   1.000
_cell.length_b   1.000
_cell.length_c   1.000
_cell.angle_alpha   90.00
_cell.angle_beta   90.00
_cell.angle_gamma   90.00
#
_symmetry.space_group_name_H-M   'P 1'
#
loop_
_entity.id
_entity.type
_entity.pdbx_description
1 polymer ?
#
loop_
_entity_poly.entity_id
_entity_poly.type
_entity_poly.pdbx_seq_one_letter_code
_entity_poly.pdbx_strand_id
1 'polypeptide(L)'
;IPGLSYRHYSIRPSRSSQEDTGETAPFVASTQQFGRRLRRRGGRVGGNMVPVVNDCYIVFLDLDTNLMHSIWERRSNQKVRVTQRFMEYHAITDFSKGPFADNYVFRPDGRAEPAWEAVRMEIVAGPLVTEVRQDFYREVNDSEPMFAIYSRLAHGPQSSDGELLCHRIEQEYRVGPLELNREAILRTSTDLNTGRVLYSDNNGYQMQRRPYRQDTWNAIPRVCLELSRGVATPDWCRSNLMAVLQTAGEPP
;
A
#
# COMPACT_ATOMS: atom_id res chain seq x y z
N ILE A 1 5.21 20.71 -14.38
CA ILE A 1 5.50 22.17 -14.15
C ILE A 1 7.01 22.30 -14.23
N PRO A 2 7.57 23.21 -15.04
CA PRO A 2 9.02 23.35 -15.13
C PRO A 2 9.66 23.57 -13.75
N GLY A 3 10.86 23.05 -13.55
CA GLY A 3 11.59 23.25 -12.30
C GLY A 3 11.75 24.74 -11.98
N LEU A 4 11.58 25.11 -10.70
CA LEU A 4 11.63 26.51 -10.23
C LEU A 4 10.61 27.43 -10.91
N SER A 5 9.45 26.91 -11.29
CA SER A 5 8.35 27.67 -11.91
C SER A 5 7.04 27.48 -11.14
N TYR A 6 6.04 28.30 -11.44
CA TYR A 6 4.69 28.16 -10.93
C TYR A 6 3.68 28.15 -12.09
N ARG A 7 2.53 27.53 -11.85
CA ARG A 7 1.36 27.64 -12.74
C ARG A 7 0.16 28.07 -11.91
N HIS A 8 -0.63 28.98 -12.46
CA HIS A 8 -1.86 29.44 -11.84
C HIS A 8 -3.06 28.76 -12.51
N TYR A 9 -3.93 28.16 -11.69
CA TYR A 9 -5.18 27.56 -12.13
C TYR A 9 -6.33 28.32 -11.46
N SER A 10 -7.36 28.69 -12.23
CA SER A 10 -8.59 29.29 -11.70
C SER A 10 -9.72 28.30 -11.90
N ILE A 11 -10.26 27.77 -10.80
CA ILE A 11 -11.44 26.92 -10.81
C ILE A 11 -12.65 27.83 -10.69
N ARG A 12 -13.55 27.77 -11.67
CA ARG A 12 -14.81 28.51 -11.67
C ARG A 12 -15.96 27.51 -11.71
N PRO A 13 -17.07 27.76 -11.00
CA PRO A 13 -18.28 26.96 -11.15
C PRO A 13 -18.68 26.91 -12.63
N SER A 14 -19.03 25.73 -13.13
CA SER A 14 -19.61 25.64 -14.47
C SER A 14 -20.94 26.38 -14.48
N ARG A 15 -21.06 27.40 -15.35
CA ARG A 15 -22.36 27.98 -15.68
C ARG A 15 -23.09 27.03 -16.62
N SER A 16 -23.66 25.95 -16.10
CA SER A 16 -24.73 25.25 -16.81
C SER A 16 -26.06 25.65 -16.18
N SER A 17 -26.74 26.58 -16.84
CA SER A 17 -28.20 26.56 -16.90
C SER A 17 -28.59 25.19 -17.46
N GLN A 18 -29.10 24.31 -16.61
CA GLN A 18 -29.98 23.24 -17.04
C GLN A 18 -31.12 23.89 -17.82
N GLU A 19 -31.12 23.80 -19.15
CA GLU A 19 -32.31 23.49 -19.95
C GLU A 19 -32.09 23.48 -21.47
N ASP A 20 -31.03 24.07 -22.04
CA ASP A 20 -31.01 24.28 -23.52
C ASP A 20 -29.74 23.92 -24.29
N THR A 21 -28.75 23.28 -23.66
CA THR A 21 -27.61 22.71 -24.40
C THR A 21 -27.33 21.32 -23.84
N GLY A 22 -27.35 20.30 -24.70
CA GLY A 22 -27.10 18.90 -24.34
C GLY A 22 -25.66 18.61 -23.89
N GLU A 23 -25.03 19.52 -23.15
CA GLU A 23 -23.71 19.35 -22.56
C GLU A 23 -23.81 18.49 -21.29
N THR A 24 -23.16 17.32 -21.39
CA THR A 24 -23.09 16.29 -20.36
C THR A 24 -22.61 16.87 -19.02
N ALA A 25 -23.32 16.54 -17.94
CA ALA A 25 -22.96 16.84 -16.56
C ALA A 25 -21.48 16.49 -16.26
N PRO A 26 -20.82 17.20 -15.31
CA PRO A 26 -19.45 16.89 -14.94
C PRO A 26 -19.32 15.41 -14.57
N PHE A 27 -18.37 14.73 -15.22
CA PHE A 27 -18.17 13.28 -15.16
C PHE A 27 -18.19 12.77 -13.71
N VAL A 28 -19.25 12.02 -13.37
CA VAL A 28 -19.40 11.36 -12.07
C VAL A 28 -18.50 10.13 -12.05
N ALA A 29 -17.64 10.02 -11.03
CA ALA A 29 -16.84 8.82 -10.83
C ALA A 29 -17.76 7.60 -10.69
N SER A 30 -17.40 6.48 -11.33
CA SER A 30 -18.12 5.23 -11.21
C SER A 30 -17.59 4.46 -10.00
N THR A 31 -18.47 4.08 -9.10
CA THR A 31 -18.12 3.37 -7.87
C THR A 31 -18.66 1.95 -7.90
N GLN A 32 -17.77 0.98 -7.64
CA GLN A 32 -18.10 -0.42 -7.48
C GLN A 32 -17.74 -0.86 -6.07
N GLN A 33 -18.71 -1.34 -5.31
CA GLN A 33 -18.53 -1.80 -3.95
C GLN A 33 -18.54 -3.32 -3.88
N PHE A 34 -17.62 -3.86 -3.08
CA PHE A 34 -17.49 -5.28 -2.83
C PHE A 34 -17.69 -5.52 -1.33
N GLY A 35 -18.63 -6.41 -1.01
CA GLY A 35 -18.96 -6.75 0.38
C GLY A 35 -17.75 -7.27 1.17
N ARG A 36 -17.87 -7.27 2.50
CA ARG A 36 -16.80 -7.74 3.41
C ARG A 36 -16.44 -9.19 3.11
N ARG A 37 -15.13 -9.48 3.05
CA ARG A 37 -14.57 -10.83 2.92
C ARG A 37 -13.79 -11.18 4.17
N LEU A 38 -14.07 -12.36 4.71
CA LEU A 38 -13.40 -12.89 5.89
C LEU A 38 -11.97 -13.32 5.57
N ARG A 39 -11.09 -13.16 6.55
CA ARG A 39 -9.72 -13.65 6.47
C ARG A 39 -9.70 -15.17 6.36
N ARG A 40 -9.22 -15.69 5.22
CA ARG A 40 -9.04 -17.13 5.03
C ARG A 40 -7.73 -17.60 5.68
N ARG A 41 -7.77 -18.73 6.40
CA ARG A 41 -6.57 -19.38 6.97
C ARG A 41 -5.88 -20.35 5.98
N GLY A 42 -6.47 -20.58 4.81
CA GLY A 42 -5.96 -21.43 3.74
C GLY A 42 -6.92 -21.50 2.54
N GLY A 43 -6.44 -22.01 1.40
CA GLY A 43 -7.23 -22.18 0.17
C GLY A 43 -6.52 -21.63 -1.08
N ARG A 44 -7.04 -21.98 -2.27
CA ARG A 44 -6.61 -21.34 -3.53
C ARG A 44 -7.09 -19.88 -3.51
N VAL A 45 -6.16 -18.98 -3.82
CA VAL A 45 -6.33 -17.52 -3.92
C VAL A 45 -6.15 -17.16 -5.39
N GLY A 46 -6.84 -16.13 -5.89
CA GLY A 46 -6.73 -15.70 -7.29
C GLY A 46 -7.62 -16.49 -8.27
N GLY A 47 -8.67 -17.15 -7.78
CA GLY A 47 -9.67 -17.81 -8.62
C GLY A 47 -10.60 -16.82 -9.32
N ASN A 48 -10.94 -15.72 -8.65
CA ASN A 48 -11.79 -14.66 -9.18
C ASN A 48 -11.12 -13.29 -8.97
N MET A 49 -10.74 -12.62 -10.05
CA MET A 49 -9.97 -11.38 -10.00
C MET A 49 -10.69 -10.24 -10.72
N VAL A 50 -10.58 -9.04 -10.18
CA VAL A 50 -10.95 -7.80 -10.87
C VAL A 50 -9.69 -7.02 -11.23
N PRO A 51 -9.52 -6.63 -12.51
CA PRO A 51 -8.41 -5.78 -12.91
C PRO A 51 -8.74 -4.30 -12.67
N VAL A 52 -7.79 -3.56 -12.11
CA VAL A 52 -7.77 -2.10 -12.06
C VAL A 52 -6.62 -1.63 -12.94
N VAL A 53 -6.96 -0.87 -13.99
CA VAL A 53 -6.06 -0.61 -15.11
C VAL A 53 -5.74 0.87 -15.17
N ASN A 54 -4.47 1.20 -15.42
CA ASN A 54 -4.08 2.48 -16.01
C ASN A 54 -3.21 2.23 -17.26
N ASP A 55 -2.54 3.28 -17.74
CA ASP A 55 -1.72 3.21 -18.94
C ASP A 55 -0.50 2.26 -18.80
N CYS A 56 0.02 2.07 -17.59
CA CYS A 56 1.30 1.39 -17.34
C CYS A 56 1.17 0.09 -16.53
N TYR A 57 0.15 -0.03 -15.68
CA TYR A 57 -0.12 -1.18 -14.82
C TYR A 57 -1.53 -1.74 -14.98
N ILE A 58 -1.63 -3.04 -14.72
CA ILE A 58 -2.87 -3.73 -14.38
C ILE A 58 -2.68 -4.32 -12.98
N VAL A 59 -3.42 -3.79 -12.01
CA VAL A 59 -3.43 -4.30 -10.63
C VAL A 59 -4.60 -5.26 -10.50
N PHE A 60 -4.31 -6.50 -10.13
CA PHE A 60 -5.32 -7.53 -9.91
C PHE A 60 -5.66 -7.61 -8.43
N LEU A 61 -6.95 -7.43 -8.12
CA LEU A 61 -7.51 -7.61 -6.79
C LEU A 61 -8.29 -8.93 -6.78
N ASP A 62 -8.11 -9.72 -5.74
CA ASP A 62 -8.82 -10.99 -5.58
C ASP A 62 -10.18 -10.76 -4.91
N LEU A 63 -11.26 -11.10 -5.59
CA LEU A 63 -12.64 -10.92 -5.11
C LEU A 63 -13.02 -11.91 -4.00
N ASP A 64 -12.25 -12.99 -3.81
CA ASP A 64 -12.42 -13.94 -2.71
C ASP A 64 -11.90 -13.40 -1.37
N THR A 65 -10.90 -12.51 -1.42
CA THR A 65 -10.21 -11.99 -0.23
C THR A 65 -10.29 -10.48 -0.09
N ASN A 66 -10.70 -9.76 -1.14
CA ASN A 66 -10.61 -8.32 -1.28
C ASN A 66 -9.18 -7.76 -1.13
N LEU A 67 -8.15 -8.59 -1.35
CA LEU A 67 -6.74 -8.19 -1.25
C LEU A 67 -6.08 -8.02 -2.61
N MET A 68 -5.04 -7.20 -2.66
CA MET A 68 -4.14 -7.15 -3.82
C MET A 68 -3.49 -8.53 -4.03
N HIS A 69 -3.54 -9.02 -5.26
CA HIS A 69 -3.00 -10.31 -5.64
C HIS A 69 -1.71 -10.17 -6.44
N SER A 70 -1.72 -9.33 -7.47
CA SER A 70 -0.58 -9.18 -8.39
C SER A 70 -0.63 -7.87 -9.15
N ILE A 71 0.53 -7.39 -9.57
CA ILE A 71 0.69 -6.20 -10.40
C ILE A 71 1.34 -6.65 -11.71
N TRP A 72 0.77 -6.22 -12.83
CA TRP A 72 1.31 -6.47 -14.16
C TRP A 72 1.74 -5.15 -14.79
N GLU A 73 3.04 -4.99 -15.05
CA GLU A 73 3.57 -3.88 -15.83
C GLU A 73 3.43 -4.14 -17.33
N ARG A 74 2.70 -3.28 -18.01
CA ARG A 74 2.27 -3.48 -19.40
C ARG A 74 3.42 -3.34 -20.39
N ARG A 75 4.38 -2.44 -20.14
CA ARG A 75 5.53 -2.18 -21.03
C ARG A 75 6.57 -3.31 -21.00
N SER A 76 6.97 -3.75 -19.81
CA SER A 76 7.95 -4.86 -19.66
C SER A 76 7.30 -6.24 -19.77
N ASN A 77 5.97 -6.30 -19.78
CA ASN A 77 5.17 -7.52 -19.74
C ASN A 77 5.50 -8.43 -18.55
N GLN A 78 5.83 -7.81 -17.40
CA GLN A 78 6.17 -8.54 -16.18
C GLN A 78 5.01 -8.50 -15.20
N LYS A 79 4.60 -9.69 -14.73
CA LYS A 79 3.59 -9.85 -13.68
C LYS A 79 4.27 -10.35 -12.42
N VAL A 80 4.12 -9.59 -11.35
CA VAL A 80 4.68 -9.89 -10.03
C VAL A 80 3.54 -10.12 -9.05
N ARG A 81 3.60 -11.20 -8.27
CA ARG A 81 2.64 -11.41 -7.20
C ARG A 81 2.98 -10.46 -6.06
N VAL A 82 2.00 -9.69 -5.62
CA VAL A 82 2.16 -8.72 -4.53
C VAL A 82 0.92 -8.79 -3.67
N THR A 83 1.11 -9.15 -2.41
CA THR A 83 0.05 -9.16 -1.40
C THR A 83 0.44 -8.27 -0.25
N GLN A 84 -0.49 -7.43 0.21
CA GLN A 84 -0.29 -6.54 1.35
C GLN A 84 -1.31 -6.86 2.44
N ARG A 85 -0.87 -6.87 3.70
CA ARG A 85 -1.74 -7.15 4.85
C ARG A 85 -1.22 -6.46 6.10
N PHE A 86 -2.15 -5.98 6.94
CA PHE A 86 -1.81 -5.51 8.28
C PHE A 86 -1.56 -6.68 9.23
N MET A 87 -0.53 -6.53 10.05
CA MET A 87 -0.16 -7.47 11.10
C MET A 87 0.22 -6.67 12.35
N GLU A 88 0.20 -7.30 13.52
CA GLU A 88 0.61 -6.70 14.79
C GLU A 88 1.59 -7.60 15.51
N TYR A 89 2.62 -7.00 16.11
CA TYR A 89 3.37 -7.63 17.18
C TYR A 89 2.75 -7.29 18.53
N HIS A 90 2.75 -8.26 19.44
CA HIS A 90 2.56 -8.00 20.86
C HIS A 90 3.87 -7.53 21.47
N ALA A 91 3.87 -6.43 22.21
CA ALA A 91 5.05 -5.95 22.92
C ALA A 91 5.27 -6.75 24.21
N ILE A 92 6.53 -7.06 24.54
CA ILE A 92 6.88 -7.61 25.85
C ILE A 92 6.81 -6.49 26.89
N THR A 93 5.94 -6.62 27.88
CA THR A 93 5.79 -5.68 29.00
C THR A 93 6.20 -6.25 30.37
N ASP A 94 6.56 -7.53 30.42
CA ASP A 94 6.90 -8.23 31.66
C ASP A 94 8.38 -8.04 32.03
N PHE A 95 8.63 -7.39 33.17
CA PHE A 95 9.97 -7.16 33.72
C PHE A 95 10.76 -8.45 33.99
N SER A 96 10.09 -9.56 34.27
CA SER A 96 10.75 -10.84 34.55
C SER A 96 11.41 -11.44 33.29
N LYS A 97 10.99 -11.01 32.10
CA LYS A 97 11.48 -11.51 30.81
C LYS A 97 12.60 -10.64 30.23
N GLY A 98 13.11 -9.62 30.94
CA GLY A 98 14.16 -8.70 30.47
C GLY A 98 13.64 -7.29 30.14
N PRO A 99 14.34 -6.49 29.31
CA PRO A 99 13.92 -5.11 29.01
C PRO A 99 12.55 -5.08 28.33
N PHE A 100 11.64 -4.21 28.76
CA PHE A 100 10.33 -4.03 28.14
C PHE A 100 10.46 -3.32 26.78
N ALA A 101 9.47 -3.49 25.91
CA ALA A 101 9.38 -2.67 24.71
C ALA A 101 8.93 -1.26 25.10
N ASP A 102 9.56 -0.25 24.52
CA ASP A 102 9.27 1.16 24.76
C ASP A 102 9.47 1.99 23.50
N ASN A 103 9.57 3.31 23.65
CA ASN A 103 9.77 4.25 22.54
C ASN A 103 11.14 4.12 21.84
N TYR A 104 12.10 3.40 22.40
CA TYR A 104 13.43 3.19 21.84
C TYR A 104 13.70 1.71 21.50
N VAL A 105 13.07 0.79 22.23
CA VAL A 105 13.34 -0.63 22.17
C VAL A 105 12.17 -1.36 21.53
N PHE A 106 12.35 -1.78 20.28
CA PHE A 106 11.44 -2.73 19.64
C PHE A 106 11.66 -4.14 20.19
N ARG A 107 10.69 -4.67 20.94
CA ARG A 107 10.78 -6.02 21.53
C ARG A 107 9.46 -6.80 21.44
N PRO A 108 9.24 -7.54 20.34
CA PRO A 108 8.03 -8.32 20.17
C PRO A 108 8.05 -9.63 20.97
N ASP A 109 6.90 -10.01 21.52
CA ASP A 109 6.60 -11.32 22.09
C ASP A 109 6.22 -12.29 20.97
N GLY A 110 7.24 -12.75 20.22
CA GLY A 110 7.06 -13.72 19.14
C GLY A 110 6.84 -13.10 17.75
N ARG A 111 6.04 -13.78 16.92
CA ARG A 111 5.82 -13.41 15.51
C ARG A 111 4.60 -12.52 15.38
N ALA A 112 4.63 -11.61 14.40
CA ALA A 112 3.46 -10.79 14.12
C ALA A 112 2.29 -11.63 13.63
N GLU A 113 1.12 -11.33 14.16
CA GLU A 113 -0.16 -11.97 13.86
C GLU A 113 -1.04 -11.05 13.00
N PRO A 114 -1.95 -11.58 12.17
CA PRO A 114 -2.86 -10.74 11.39
C PRO A 114 -3.72 -9.85 12.29
N ALA A 115 -3.77 -8.56 12.00
CA ALA A 115 -4.47 -7.58 12.83
C ALA A 115 -5.95 -7.37 12.44
N TRP A 116 -6.50 -8.24 11.60
CA TRP A 116 -7.81 -8.07 10.98
C TRP A 116 -8.51 -9.41 10.75
N GLU A 117 -9.84 -9.38 10.73
CA GLU A 117 -10.69 -10.54 10.45
C GLU A 117 -11.53 -10.38 9.17
N ALA A 118 -11.79 -9.15 8.73
CA ALA A 118 -12.50 -8.91 7.47
C ALA A 118 -11.97 -7.71 6.68
N VAL A 119 -12.12 -7.74 5.35
CA VAL A 119 -11.78 -6.63 4.45
C VAL A 119 -12.94 -6.30 3.54
N ARG A 120 -13.34 -5.02 3.49
CA ARG A 120 -14.21 -4.46 2.46
C ARG A 120 -13.37 -3.80 1.38
N MET A 121 -13.82 -3.88 0.12
CA MET A 121 -13.16 -3.19 -0.98
C MET A 121 -14.15 -2.33 -1.75
N GLU A 122 -13.68 -1.18 -2.20
CA GLU A 122 -14.39 -0.28 -3.11
C GLU A 122 -13.43 0.17 -4.22
N ILE A 123 -13.91 0.21 -5.46
CA ILE A 123 -13.17 0.74 -6.61
C ILE A 123 -13.91 1.97 -7.10
N VAL A 124 -13.26 3.13 -7.03
CA VAL A 124 -13.76 4.41 -7.50
C VAL A 124 -12.99 4.80 -8.76
N ALA A 125 -13.62 4.62 -9.91
CA ALA A 125 -13.04 4.93 -11.21
C ALA A 125 -13.43 6.35 -11.65
N GLY A 126 -12.44 7.24 -11.71
CA GLY A 126 -12.58 8.58 -12.26
C GLY A 126 -11.76 8.78 -13.53
N PRO A 127 -11.92 9.93 -14.23
CA PRO A 127 -11.21 10.21 -15.47
C PRO A 127 -9.70 10.47 -15.26
N LEU A 128 -9.29 10.95 -14.08
CA LEU A 128 -7.89 11.28 -13.77
C LEU A 128 -7.20 10.23 -12.89
N VAL A 129 -7.98 9.49 -12.10
CA VAL A 129 -7.45 8.51 -11.15
C VAL A 129 -8.48 7.41 -10.94
N THR A 130 -8.01 6.18 -10.79
CA THR A 130 -8.80 5.11 -10.17
C THR A 130 -8.25 4.84 -8.77
N GLU A 131 -9.11 4.94 -7.77
CA GLU A 131 -8.78 4.66 -6.38
C GLU A 131 -9.38 3.31 -5.95
N VAL A 132 -8.56 2.46 -5.36
CA VAL A 132 -8.99 1.22 -4.70
C VAL A 132 -8.90 1.45 -3.21
N ARG A 133 -10.04 1.35 -2.53
CA ARG A 133 -10.15 1.48 -1.08
C ARG A 133 -10.29 0.10 -0.47
N GLN A 134 -9.42 -0.23 0.45
CA GLN A 134 -9.47 -1.49 1.19
C GLN A 134 -9.57 -1.17 2.68
N ASP A 135 -10.73 -1.43 3.27
CA ASP A 135 -11.03 -1.15 4.67
C ASP A 135 -10.93 -2.46 5.46
N PHE A 136 -10.00 -2.52 6.41
CA PHE A 136 -9.70 -3.68 7.24
C PHE A 136 -10.35 -3.54 8.61
N TYR A 137 -11.14 -4.53 8.99
CA TYR A 137 -11.87 -4.59 10.26
C TYR A 137 -11.17 -5.57 11.20
N ARG A 138 -10.99 -5.17 12.47
CA ARG A 138 -10.37 -6.03 13.49
C ARG A 138 -11.27 -7.23 13.74
N GLU A 139 -12.56 -6.99 13.94
CA GLU A 139 -13.59 -8.00 14.06
C GLU A 139 -14.61 -7.93 12.91
N VAL A 140 -15.33 -9.03 12.66
CA VAL A 140 -16.30 -9.13 11.57
C VAL A 140 -17.45 -8.12 11.72
N ASN A 141 -17.86 -7.88 12.97
CA ASN A 141 -19.02 -7.08 13.33
C ASN A 141 -18.69 -5.61 13.63
N ASP A 142 -17.43 -5.20 13.51
CA ASP A 142 -17.04 -3.80 13.72
C ASP A 142 -17.80 -2.88 12.76
N SER A 143 -18.28 -1.76 13.28
CA SER A 143 -18.93 -0.73 12.45
C SER A 143 -17.91 -0.01 11.58
N GLU A 144 -16.77 0.34 12.17
CA GLU A 144 -15.69 1.12 11.55
C GLU A 144 -14.43 0.28 11.30
N PRO A 145 -13.70 0.54 10.21
CA PRO A 145 -12.45 -0.13 9.95
C PRO A 145 -11.33 0.40 10.86
N MET A 146 -10.47 -0.50 11.31
CA MET A 146 -9.29 -0.15 12.11
C MET A 146 -8.10 0.27 11.24
N PHE A 147 -8.01 -0.29 10.04
CA PHE A 147 -6.98 0.08 9.09
C PHE A 147 -7.58 0.30 7.70
N ALA A 148 -6.94 1.13 6.90
CA ALA A 148 -7.32 1.30 5.50
C ALA A 148 -6.10 1.42 4.60
N ILE A 149 -6.23 0.94 3.37
CA ILE A 149 -5.29 1.19 2.28
C ILE A 149 -6.08 1.85 1.14
N TYR A 150 -5.70 3.08 0.79
CA TYR A 150 -6.19 3.75 -0.41
C TYR A 150 -5.09 3.71 -1.47
N SER A 151 -5.27 2.87 -2.48
CA SER A 151 -4.33 2.72 -3.59
C SER A 151 -4.81 3.53 -4.79
N ARG A 152 -4.01 4.48 -5.27
CA ARG A 152 -4.36 5.38 -6.37
C ARG A 152 -3.52 5.07 -7.60
N LEU A 153 -4.19 4.85 -8.72
CA LEU A 153 -3.58 4.71 -10.04
C LEU A 153 -3.96 5.92 -10.86
N ALA A 154 -2.99 6.78 -11.14
CA ALA A 154 -3.19 7.95 -12.00
C ALA A 154 -3.39 7.53 -13.46
N HIS A 155 -4.32 8.20 -14.13
CA HIS A 155 -4.51 8.20 -15.58
C HIS A 155 -3.87 9.46 -16.14
N GLY A 156 -3.07 9.35 -17.19
CA GLY A 156 -2.41 10.54 -17.71
C GLY A 156 -1.71 10.31 -19.04
N PRO A 157 -1.66 11.33 -19.91
CA PRO A 157 -0.97 11.21 -21.18
C PRO A 157 0.51 10.88 -20.96
N GLN A 158 1.06 10.03 -21.83
CA GLN A 158 2.50 9.73 -21.92
C GLN A 158 3.31 10.93 -22.44
N SER A 159 3.16 12.10 -21.82
CA SER A 159 4.12 13.20 -21.95
C SER A 159 5.24 13.01 -20.93
N SER A 160 6.38 13.68 -21.10
CA SER A 160 7.55 13.51 -20.22
C SER A 160 7.26 13.71 -18.73
N ASP A 161 6.33 14.60 -18.38
CA ASP A 161 5.89 14.83 -16.99
C ASP A 161 4.89 13.74 -16.50
N GLY A 162 4.10 13.16 -17.40
CA GLY A 162 3.08 12.14 -17.09
C GLY A 162 3.62 10.70 -17.04
N GLU A 163 4.75 10.44 -17.69
CA GLU A 163 5.42 9.13 -17.69
C GLU A 163 5.81 8.69 -16.27
N LEU A 164 6.22 9.62 -15.40
CA LEU A 164 6.56 9.32 -14.01
C LEU A 164 5.34 8.93 -13.16
N LEU A 165 4.16 9.49 -13.45
CA LEU A 165 2.95 9.23 -12.67
C LEU A 165 2.33 7.87 -13.00
N CYS A 166 2.42 7.42 -14.25
CA CYS A 166 1.84 6.13 -14.64
C CYS A 166 2.60 4.94 -14.03
N HIS A 167 3.91 5.07 -13.82
CA HIS A 167 4.81 4.05 -13.26
C HIS A 167 4.86 4.07 -11.71
N ARG A 168 3.81 4.60 -11.07
CA ARG A 168 3.68 4.63 -9.60
C ARG A 168 2.27 4.25 -9.19
N ILE A 169 2.17 3.43 -8.14
CA ILE A 169 0.94 3.21 -7.39
C ILE A 169 1.10 3.95 -6.08
N GLU A 170 0.30 4.98 -5.86
CA GLU A 170 0.34 5.71 -4.59
C GLU A 170 -0.51 4.98 -3.56
N GLN A 171 -0.01 4.86 -2.33
CA GLN A 171 -0.76 4.22 -1.26
C GLN A 171 -0.78 5.11 -0.03
N GLU A 172 -1.99 5.44 0.43
CA GLU A 172 -2.23 6.10 1.70
C GLU A 172 -2.75 5.08 2.70
N TYR A 173 -2.19 5.09 3.91
CA TYR A 173 -2.53 4.15 4.97
C TYR A 173 -3.18 4.88 6.13
N ARG A 174 -4.29 4.34 6.64
CA ARG A 174 -4.86 4.74 7.93
C ARG A 174 -4.68 3.61 8.92
N VAL A 175 -4.25 3.93 10.13
CA VAL A 175 -3.89 2.96 11.18
C VAL A 175 -4.41 3.45 12.52
N GLY A 176 -5.33 2.70 13.13
CA GLY A 176 -5.72 2.87 14.53
C GLY A 176 -7.21 3.23 14.75
N PRO A 177 -7.64 3.31 16.02
CA PRO A 177 -6.82 3.26 17.23
C PRO A 177 -6.28 1.85 17.55
N LEU A 178 -4.99 1.75 17.90
CA LEU A 178 -4.35 0.48 18.28
C LEU A 178 -4.70 0.07 19.71
N GLU A 179 -4.78 -1.24 19.97
CA GLU A 179 -4.77 -1.75 21.34
C GLU A 179 -3.44 -1.42 22.03
N LEU A 180 -3.48 -1.34 23.37
CA LEU A 180 -2.27 -1.17 24.18
C LEU A 180 -1.27 -2.31 23.90
N ASN A 181 0.02 -1.96 23.91
CA ASN A 181 1.14 -2.89 23.73
C ASN A 181 1.11 -3.63 22.37
N ARG A 182 0.65 -2.94 21.32
CA ARG A 182 0.67 -3.40 19.93
C ARG A 182 1.58 -2.56 19.08
N GLU A 183 2.29 -3.22 18.16
CA GLU A 183 3.04 -2.57 17.11
C GLU A 183 2.54 -3.03 15.75
N ALA A 184 1.85 -2.15 15.03
CA ALA A 184 1.27 -2.46 13.74
C ALA A 184 2.32 -2.39 12.61
N ILE A 185 2.26 -3.34 11.69
CA ILE A 185 3.08 -3.38 10.49
C ILE A 185 2.21 -3.62 9.25
N LEU A 186 2.61 -3.03 8.12
CA LEU A 186 2.13 -3.45 6.82
C LEU A 186 3.14 -4.42 6.20
N ARG A 187 2.72 -5.67 5.99
CA ARG A 187 3.56 -6.68 5.34
C ARG A 187 3.24 -6.77 3.86
N THR A 188 4.19 -6.37 3.02
CA THR A 188 4.20 -6.66 1.59
C THR A 188 4.93 -7.98 1.35
N SER A 189 4.29 -8.91 0.64
CA SER A 189 4.89 -10.20 0.26
C SER A 189 4.82 -10.38 -1.23
N THR A 190 5.90 -10.89 -1.81
CA THR A 190 6.06 -11.07 -3.25
C THR A 190 6.73 -12.40 -3.59
N ASP A 191 6.63 -12.82 -4.84
CA ASP A 191 7.28 -14.00 -5.42
C ASP A 191 8.63 -13.71 -6.08
N LEU A 192 9.12 -12.45 -6.01
CA LEU A 192 10.46 -12.10 -6.46
C LEU A 192 11.56 -12.87 -5.72
N ASN A 193 12.56 -13.34 -6.47
CA ASN A 193 13.73 -13.98 -5.88
C ASN A 193 14.76 -12.95 -5.42
N THR A 194 14.63 -12.50 -4.17
CA THR A 194 15.50 -11.47 -3.60
C THR A 194 16.88 -11.99 -3.17
N GLY A 195 17.10 -13.31 -3.16
CA GLY A 195 18.30 -13.91 -2.58
C GLY A 195 18.48 -13.58 -1.08
N ARG A 196 17.38 -13.25 -0.37
CA ARG A 196 17.37 -12.77 1.02
C ARG A 196 18.17 -11.48 1.24
N VAL A 197 18.15 -10.59 0.24
CA VAL A 197 18.78 -9.27 0.31
C VAL A 197 17.72 -8.19 0.11
N LEU A 198 17.78 -7.16 0.95
CA LEU A 198 17.02 -5.93 0.81
C LEU A 198 17.97 -4.77 0.54
N TYR A 199 17.44 -3.68 0.00
CA TYR A 199 18.16 -2.41 -0.10
C TYR A 199 17.35 -1.36 0.63
N SER A 200 17.96 -0.67 1.59
CA SER A 200 17.35 0.44 2.31
C SER A 200 18.16 1.71 2.04
N ASP A 201 17.51 2.86 2.03
CA ASP A 201 18.26 4.11 2.02
C ASP A 201 19.02 4.33 3.35
N ASN A 202 19.97 5.26 3.32
CA ASN A 202 20.62 5.84 4.49
C ASN A 202 20.38 7.35 4.44
N ASN A 203 19.54 7.85 5.34
CA ASN A 203 19.13 9.25 5.44
C ASN A 203 18.59 9.85 4.13
N GLY A 204 18.00 9.03 3.25
CA GLY A 204 17.44 9.45 1.97
C GLY A 204 18.46 9.74 0.86
N TYR A 205 19.73 9.36 1.04
CA TYR A 205 20.81 9.59 0.07
C TYR A 205 21.27 8.32 -0.64
N GLN A 206 21.95 7.42 0.07
CA GLN A 206 22.57 6.24 -0.53
C GLN A 206 21.78 4.97 -0.21
N MET A 207 21.53 4.15 -1.24
CA MET A 207 20.99 2.80 -1.04
C MET A 207 22.07 1.86 -0.53
N GLN A 208 21.80 1.19 0.59
CA GLN A 208 22.69 0.23 1.23
C GLN A 208 22.14 -1.18 1.12
N ARG A 209 23.02 -2.14 0.83
CA ARG A 209 22.69 -3.57 0.74
C ARG A 209 22.55 -4.18 2.13
N ARG A 210 21.45 -4.90 2.37
CA ARG A 210 21.06 -5.47 3.67
C ARG A 210 20.79 -6.97 3.52
N PRO A 211 21.82 -7.84 3.69
CA PRO A 211 21.61 -9.27 3.69
C PRO A 211 20.87 -9.72 4.96
N TYR A 212 19.96 -10.67 4.82
CA TYR A 212 19.30 -11.30 5.96
C TYR A 212 20.32 -11.94 6.90
N ARG A 213 20.17 -11.70 8.20
CA ARG A 213 20.98 -12.32 9.25
C ARG A 213 20.08 -13.22 10.09
N GLN A 214 20.49 -14.48 10.22
CA GLN A 214 19.80 -15.44 11.07
C GLN A 214 20.48 -15.45 12.44
N ASP A 215 19.96 -14.64 13.36
CA ASP A 215 20.44 -14.63 14.75
C ASP A 215 19.62 -15.59 15.61
N THR A 216 20.28 -16.37 16.47
CA THR A 216 19.63 -17.33 17.37
C THR A 216 18.86 -16.68 18.52
N TRP A 217 19.18 -15.42 18.85
CA TRP A 217 18.53 -14.64 19.91
C TRP A 217 18.05 -13.29 19.36
N ASN A 218 16.75 -13.02 19.44
CA ASN A 218 16.11 -11.76 18.99
C ASN A 218 16.32 -11.44 17.49
N ALA A 219 16.04 -12.39 16.60
CA ALA A 219 16.22 -12.22 15.16
C ALA A 219 15.37 -11.10 14.54
N ILE A 220 14.15 -10.87 15.04
CA ILE A 220 13.21 -9.92 14.41
C ILE A 220 13.67 -8.47 14.61
N PRO A 221 13.95 -7.98 15.84
CA PRO A 221 14.40 -6.60 16.02
C PRO A 221 15.72 -6.27 15.33
N ARG A 222 16.63 -7.25 15.21
CA ARG A 222 17.96 -7.04 14.60
C ARG A 222 17.94 -6.89 13.08
N VAL A 223 16.83 -7.28 12.44
CA VAL A 223 16.62 -7.14 10.99
C VAL A 223 15.78 -5.89 10.68
N CYS A 224 15.22 -5.21 11.70
CA CYS A 224 14.60 -3.91 11.52
C CYS A 224 15.66 -2.84 11.22
N LEU A 225 15.34 -1.98 10.27
CA LEU A 225 16.22 -0.93 9.77
C LEU A 225 15.46 0.38 9.76
N GLU A 226 16.16 1.47 10.02
CA GLU A 226 15.62 2.81 9.78
C GLU A 226 15.42 3.02 8.28
N LEU A 227 14.28 3.62 7.93
CA LEU A 227 13.90 3.96 6.57
C LEU A 227 13.49 5.43 6.56
N SER A 228 14.22 6.25 5.80
CA SER A 228 13.90 7.68 5.65
C SER A 228 13.16 7.95 4.35
N ARG A 229 13.43 7.20 3.28
CA ARG A 229 12.80 7.42 1.97
C ARG A 229 12.29 6.17 1.30
N GLY A 230 13.00 5.04 1.36
CA GLY A 230 12.57 3.89 0.59
C GLY A 230 13.35 2.61 0.80
N VAL A 231 12.67 1.52 0.45
CA VAL A 231 13.20 0.17 0.46
C VAL A 231 12.94 -0.49 -0.90
N ALA A 232 13.89 -1.28 -1.36
CA ALA A 232 13.76 -2.03 -2.61
C ALA A 232 14.12 -3.52 -2.42
N THR A 233 13.33 -4.37 -3.07
CA THR A 233 13.58 -5.80 -3.25
C THR A 233 13.83 -6.07 -4.73
N PRO A 234 15.09 -6.07 -5.18
CA PRO A 234 15.40 -6.46 -6.54
C PRO A 234 15.38 -7.97 -6.70
N ASP A 235 14.84 -8.45 -7.83
CA ASP A 235 15.08 -9.79 -8.33
C ASP A 235 16.35 -9.79 -9.17
N TRP A 236 17.20 -10.79 -8.96
CA TRP A 236 18.48 -10.95 -9.64
C TRP A 236 18.38 -10.97 -11.17
N CYS A 237 17.21 -11.25 -11.74
CA CYS A 237 17.10 -11.44 -13.18
C CYS A 237 16.18 -10.46 -13.93
N ARG A 238 15.15 -9.84 -13.32
CA ARG A 238 14.08 -9.22 -14.13
C ARG A 238 13.30 -8.03 -13.55
N SER A 239 13.00 -7.99 -12.24
CA SER A 239 11.99 -7.06 -11.69
C SER A 239 12.46 -6.45 -10.38
N ASN A 240 12.08 -5.20 -10.12
CA ASN A 240 12.32 -4.53 -8.84
C ASN A 240 10.99 -4.07 -8.25
N LEU A 241 10.75 -4.37 -6.97
CA LEU A 241 9.69 -3.75 -6.21
C LEU A 241 10.31 -2.71 -5.27
N MET A 242 9.93 -1.45 -5.44
CA MET A 242 10.40 -0.32 -4.63
C MET A 242 9.21 0.31 -3.91
N ALA A 243 9.31 0.42 -2.59
CA ALA A 243 8.39 1.18 -1.77
C ALA A 243 9.07 2.48 -1.35
N VAL A 244 8.43 3.61 -1.64
CA VAL A 244 8.88 4.95 -1.24
C VAL A 244 7.94 5.45 -0.16
N LEU A 245 8.50 5.84 0.97
CA LEU A 245 7.77 6.42 2.10
C LEU A 245 7.77 7.93 1.95
N GLN A 246 6.57 8.53 2.05
CA GLN A 246 6.39 9.96 2.13
C GLN A 246 5.40 10.23 3.26
N THR A 247 5.85 10.95 4.30
CA THR A 247 4.96 11.42 5.35
C THR A 247 4.17 12.59 4.81
N ALA A 248 2.84 12.57 4.97
CA ALA A 248 2.03 13.75 4.74
C ALA A 248 2.49 14.83 5.73
N GLY A 249 3.02 15.95 5.24
CA GLY A 249 3.28 17.10 6.09
C GLY A 249 1.96 17.63 6.63
N GLU A 250 1.89 17.97 7.92
CA GLU A 250 0.81 18.79 8.42
C GLU A 250 0.75 20.09 7.60
N PRO A 251 -0.45 20.55 7.19
CA PRO A 251 -0.56 21.88 6.63
C PRO A 251 -0.14 22.91 7.70
N PRO A 252 0.56 23.99 7.31
CA PRO A 252 0.94 25.07 8.23
C PRO A 252 -0.27 25.81 8.82
#